data_AF-A0A2P8WDY0-F1
#
_entry.id   AF-A0A2P8WDY0-F1
#
_cell.length_a   1.000
_cell.length_b   1.000
_cell.length_c   1.000
_cell.angle_alpha   90.00
_cell.angle_beta   90.00
_cell.angle_gamma   90.00
#
_symmetry.space_group_name_H-M   'P 1'
#
loop_
_entity.id
_entity.type
_entity.pdbx_description
1 polymer ?
#
loop_
_entity_poly.entity_id
_entity_poly.type
_entity_poly.pdbx_seq_one_letter_code
_entity_poly.pdbx_strand_id
1 'polypeptide(L)'
;MICECKAYQKPVDINAWLKFLGKLFTAEKSRSQVVYGCFVALNGVNGNVAGHYKDLSLRVDNIELVSGESLLKHISNIYTLCDLEKVKKVIQIFTNRQALSFEEIAYYKNKVFRIITFEGNSYTLLSSNGEPISRAVFDSELKNAVQFVLPAISFIDLQEEAEAIKRATRAQKFVMSHLLLNNGSIEINSILCESEFTSEEIIKAIERLQEQAWLYRSNDSEILLLKDEDGPGLYTILTEIYRFLLAGDMTDSVLEALASEYYLSHINEDFISQIQQIQGGMILSPEEVQQVILLLKWSPTALAWSLYPNEMLVNYSVQKDLVDMDVGERGDLLCRNYFLSVLYVIFKSNFRRPELHNHFYNIHGLREIETIERLIVKSHTGIEFQGELELRQAIIPLDMGSDAEQLVMAIPFNSSSEPWESTSESIHESND
;
A
#
# COMPACT_ATOMS: atom_id res chain seq x y z
N MET A 1 -0.04 -5.96 -53.75
CA MET A 1 0.85 -5.98 -52.58
C MET A 1 1.42 -7.38 -52.41
N ILE A 2 2.69 -7.52 -52.03
CA ILE A 2 3.34 -8.77 -51.64
C ILE A 2 3.84 -8.60 -50.21
N CYS A 3 3.43 -9.50 -49.33
CA CYS A 3 3.84 -9.48 -47.94
C CYS A 3 4.65 -10.73 -47.61
N GLU A 4 5.76 -10.58 -46.90
CA GLU A 4 6.52 -11.70 -46.37
C GLU A 4 6.83 -11.46 -44.89
N CYS A 5 6.52 -12.44 -44.06
CA CYS A 5 6.74 -12.39 -42.62
C CYS A 5 7.73 -13.47 -42.21
N LYS A 6 8.71 -13.11 -41.36
CA LYS A 6 9.70 -14.02 -40.79
C LYS A 6 9.67 -13.93 -39.26
N ALA A 7 9.28 -15.06 -38.66
CA ALA A 7 9.22 -15.29 -37.22
C ALA A 7 10.37 -16.21 -36.77
N TYR A 8 11.62 -15.81 -37.06
CA TYR A 8 12.80 -16.59 -36.67
C TYR A 8 13.29 -16.19 -35.29
N GLN A 9 13.94 -17.13 -34.58
CA GLN A 9 14.58 -16.84 -33.30
C GLN A 9 15.77 -15.87 -33.45
N LYS A 10 16.42 -15.86 -34.62
CA LYS A 10 17.56 -14.98 -34.96
C LYS A 10 17.14 -13.89 -35.95
N PRO A 11 17.85 -12.75 -35.99
CA PRO A 11 17.60 -11.71 -36.98
C PRO A 11 17.67 -12.23 -38.41
N VAL A 12 16.81 -11.70 -39.27
CA VAL A 12 16.72 -12.11 -40.68
C VAL A 12 18.02 -11.78 -41.42
N ASP A 13 18.47 -12.71 -42.26
CA ASP A 13 19.68 -12.57 -43.06
C ASP A 13 19.42 -11.96 -44.44
N ILE A 14 20.51 -11.60 -45.13
CA ILE A 14 20.45 -10.97 -46.46
C ILE A 14 19.86 -11.91 -47.52
N ASN A 15 19.99 -13.23 -47.34
CA ASN A 15 19.47 -14.20 -48.30
C ASN A 15 17.94 -14.21 -48.32
N ALA A 16 17.31 -14.19 -47.14
CA ALA A 16 15.86 -14.08 -47.01
C ALA A 16 15.35 -12.74 -47.58
N TRP A 17 16.06 -11.64 -47.32
CA TRP A 17 15.75 -10.33 -47.87
C TRP A 17 15.81 -10.28 -49.40
N LEU A 18 16.89 -10.79 -50.01
CA LEU A 18 17.04 -10.82 -51.47
C LEU A 18 16.01 -11.74 -52.15
N LYS A 19 15.64 -12.85 -51.52
CA LYS A 19 14.55 -13.71 -52.02
C LYS A 19 13.21 -12.96 -52.07
N PHE A 20 12.91 -12.16 -51.05
CA PHE A 20 11.73 -11.31 -51.04
C PHE A 20 11.77 -10.26 -52.17
N LEU A 21 12.88 -9.53 -52.30
CA LEU A 21 13.07 -8.54 -53.36
C LEU A 21 12.94 -9.18 -54.76
N GLY A 22 13.47 -10.38 -54.95
CA GLY A 22 13.32 -11.13 -56.20
C GLY A 22 11.86 -11.41 -56.55
N LYS A 23 11.04 -11.83 -55.58
CA LYS A 23 9.59 -12.03 -55.77
C LYS A 23 8.90 -10.74 -56.19
N LEU A 24 9.26 -9.62 -55.54
CA LEU A 24 8.69 -8.31 -55.84
C LEU A 24 9.02 -7.89 -57.28
N PHE A 25 10.30 -7.99 -57.66
CA PHE A 25 10.76 -7.67 -59.01
C PHE A 25 10.05 -8.51 -60.09
N THR A 26 9.92 -9.83 -59.87
CA THR A 26 9.19 -10.71 -60.79
C THR A 26 7.72 -10.31 -60.91
N ALA A 27 7.09 -9.92 -59.81
CA ALA A 27 5.69 -9.47 -59.81
C ALA A 27 5.49 -8.14 -60.54
N GLU A 28 6.41 -7.18 -60.38
CA GLU A 28 6.37 -5.91 -61.11
C GLU A 28 6.53 -6.12 -62.60
N LYS A 29 7.49 -6.96 -63.01
CA LYS A 29 7.74 -7.25 -64.43
C LYS A 29 6.60 -8.02 -65.09
N SER A 30 6.03 -8.99 -64.40
CA SER A 30 4.91 -9.78 -64.94
C SER A 30 3.60 -8.99 -65.05
N ARG A 31 3.39 -7.99 -64.19
CA ARG A 31 2.15 -7.21 -64.14
C ARG A 31 2.26 -5.84 -64.80
N SER A 32 3.45 -5.44 -65.23
CA SER A 32 3.74 -4.11 -65.81
C SER A 32 3.23 -2.93 -64.97
N GLN A 33 3.21 -3.08 -63.64
CA GLN A 33 2.76 -2.07 -62.69
C GLN A 33 3.59 -2.12 -61.42
N VAL A 34 3.62 -1.02 -60.67
CA VAL A 34 4.28 -0.94 -59.36
C VAL A 34 3.60 -1.90 -58.39
N VAL A 35 4.39 -2.71 -57.68
CA VAL A 35 3.89 -3.64 -56.67
C VAL A 35 4.43 -3.22 -55.31
N TYR A 36 3.55 -2.94 -54.36
CA TYR A 36 3.95 -2.65 -52.98
C TYR A 36 4.43 -3.93 -52.27
N GLY A 37 5.59 -3.85 -51.63
CA GLY A 37 6.19 -4.91 -50.84
C GLY A 37 6.24 -4.54 -49.36
N CYS A 38 5.80 -5.45 -48.48
CA CYS A 38 5.96 -5.31 -47.04
C CYS A 38 6.71 -6.53 -46.48
N PHE A 39 7.84 -6.30 -45.82
CA PHE A 39 8.62 -7.34 -45.18
C PHE A 39 8.58 -7.15 -43.66
N VAL A 40 8.08 -8.15 -42.94
CA VAL A 40 7.94 -8.10 -41.48
C VAL A 40 8.93 -9.07 -40.84
N ALA A 41 9.81 -8.57 -39.98
CA ALA A 41 10.81 -9.36 -39.26
C ALA A 41 10.64 -9.19 -37.75
N LEU A 42 10.15 -10.24 -37.08
CA LEU A 42 9.81 -10.22 -35.65
C LEU A 42 11.05 -10.01 -34.75
N ASN A 43 12.11 -10.79 -34.95
CA ASN A 43 13.36 -10.66 -34.18
C ASN A 43 14.39 -9.76 -34.89
N GLY A 44 13.90 -8.77 -35.64
CA GLY A 44 14.76 -7.81 -36.33
C GLY A 44 15.44 -8.37 -37.58
N VAL A 45 16.33 -7.54 -38.13
CA VAL A 45 17.17 -7.86 -39.28
C VAL A 45 18.64 -7.63 -38.93
N ASN A 46 19.55 -8.33 -39.60
CA ASN A 46 20.98 -8.08 -39.38
C ASN A 46 21.45 -6.76 -40.05
N GLY A 47 22.67 -6.33 -39.73
CA GLY A 47 23.23 -5.07 -40.23
C GLY A 47 23.31 -4.96 -41.76
N ASN A 48 23.48 -6.08 -42.47
CA ASN A 48 23.52 -6.09 -43.93
C ASN A 48 22.15 -5.78 -44.53
N VAL A 49 21.09 -6.36 -43.97
CA VAL A 49 19.71 -6.07 -44.40
C VAL A 49 19.33 -4.64 -44.05
N ALA A 50 19.64 -4.18 -42.83
CA ALA A 50 19.37 -2.82 -42.40
C ALA A 50 20.07 -1.78 -43.29
N GLY A 51 21.35 -1.99 -43.61
CA GLY A 51 22.11 -1.13 -44.51
C GLY A 51 21.53 -1.12 -45.93
N HIS A 52 21.25 -2.30 -46.48
CA HIS A 52 20.66 -2.40 -47.82
C HIS A 52 19.27 -1.76 -47.89
N TYR A 53 18.42 -1.93 -46.88
CA TYR A 53 17.10 -1.29 -46.84
C TYR A 53 17.21 0.23 -46.79
N LYS A 54 18.14 0.76 -45.99
CA LYS A 54 18.39 2.20 -45.91
C LYS A 54 18.75 2.77 -47.29
N ASP A 55 19.66 2.14 -48.01
CA ASP A 55 20.06 2.58 -49.36
C ASP A 55 18.91 2.47 -50.37
N LEU A 56 18.10 1.42 -50.26
CA LEU A 56 16.96 1.16 -51.14
C LEU A 56 15.83 2.17 -50.92
N SER A 57 15.53 2.48 -49.66
CA SER A 57 14.44 3.39 -49.24
C SER A 57 14.64 4.83 -49.72
N LEU A 58 15.86 5.22 -50.09
CA LEU A 58 16.15 6.54 -50.70
C LEU A 58 15.73 6.65 -52.16
N ARG A 59 15.45 5.51 -52.82
CA ARG A 59 15.21 5.42 -54.27
C ARG A 59 13.88 4.76 -54.61
N VAL A 60 13.27 4.07 -53.66
CA VAL A 60 12.15 3.15 -53.86
C VAL A 60 11.17 3.30 -52.71
N ASP A 61 9.99 3.83 -53.00
CA ASP A 61 8.98 4.15 -51.98
C ASP A 61 7.94 3.03 -51.80
N ASN A 62 7.96 2.00 -52.66
CA ASN A 62 7.00 0.90 -52.63
C ASN A 62 7.44 -0.29 -51.76
N ILE A 63 8.50 -0.16 -50.95
CA ILE A 63 9.02 -1.24 -50.10
C ILE A 63 9.11 -0.78 -48.65
N GLU A 64 8.41 -1.50 -47.77
CA GLU A 64 8.42 -1.25 -46.33
C GLU A 64 9.08 -2.42 -45.59
N LEU A 65 10.01 -2.10 -44.70
CA LEU A 65 10.59 -3.04 -43.73
C LEU A 65 10.05 -2.72 -42.34
N VAL A 66 9.29 -3.65 -41.77
CA VAL A 66 8.74 -3.55 -40.41
C VAL A 66 9.52 -4.49 -39.50
N SER A 67 10.28 -3.94 -38.55
CA SER A 67 11.11 -4.73 -37.64
C SER A 67 11.43 -3.95 -36.35
N GLY A 68 11.78 -4.67 -35.28
CA GLY A 68 12.21 -4.05 -34.01
C GLY A 68 11.21 -3.01 -33.49
N GLU A 69 11.68 -1.79 -33.24
CA GLU A 69 10.85 -0.68 -32.72
C GLU A 69 9.67 -0.32 -33.62
N SER A 70 9.81 -0.41 -34.95
CA SER A 70 8.69 -0.06 -35.85
C SER A 70 7.56 -1.08 -35.72
N LEU A 71 7.89 -2.36 -35.51
CA LEU A 71 6.90 -3.40 -35.24
C LEU A 71 6.21 -3.16 -33.89
N LEU A 72 6.99 -2.85 -32.84
CA LEU A 72 6.44 -2.53 -31.52
C LEU A 72 5.48 -1.34 -31.58
N LYS A 73 5.83 -0.28 -32.31
CA LYS A 73 4.97 0.89 -32.50
C LYS A 73 3.64 0.53 -33.15
N HIS A 74 3.66 -0.33 -34.17
CA HIS A 74 2.43 -0.81 -34.82
C HIS A 74 1.59 -1.69 -33.89
N ILE A 75 2.22 -2.59 -33.14
CA ILE A 75 1.53 -3.45 -32.16
C ILE A 75 0.89 -2.58 -31.05
N SER A 76 1.61 -1.59 -30.54
CA SER A 76 1.11 -0.65 -29.53
C SER A 76 -0.14 0.09 -30.00
N ASN A 77 -0.18 0.49 -31.28
CA ASN A 77 -1.34 1.17 -31.85
C ASN A 77 -2.55 0.23 -32.04
N ILE A 78 -2.32 -1.03 -32.44
CA ILE A 78 -3.39 -1.99 -32.73
C ILE A 78 -3.99 -2.56 -31.44
N TYR A 79 -3.15 -2.88 -30.46
CA TYR A 79 -3.55 -3.60 -29.24
C TYR A 79 -3.62 -2.71 -28.00
N THR A 80 -3.41 -1.40 -28.15
CA THR A 80 -3.40 -0.41 -27.05
C THR A 80 -2.53 -0.89 -25.88
N LEU A 81 -1.24 -1.07 -26.16
CA LEU A 81 -0.32 -1.56 -25.14
C LEU A 81 -0.19 -0.57 -23.98
N CYS A 82 -0.33 -1.09 -22.77
CA CYS A 82 -0.16 -0.36 -21.53
C CYS A 82 1.24 0.27 -21.46
N ASP A 83 1.27 1.52 -20.99
CA ASP A 83 2.48 2.29 -20.78
C ASP A 83 3.40 1.63 -19.73
N LEU A 84 4.72 1.76 -19.94
CA LEU A 84 5.71 1.11 -19.09
C LEU A 84 5.67 1.62 -17.65
N GLU A 85 5.38 2.89 -17.40
CA GLU A 85 5.28 3.42 -16.03
C GLU A 85 4.05 2.86 -15.31
N LYS A 86 2.94 2.67 -16.04
CA LYS A 86 1.77 1.99 -15.49
C LYS A 86 2.08 0.53 -15.18
N VAL A 87 2.79 -0.18 -16.05
CA VAL A 87 3.22 -1.56 -15.80
C VAL A 87 4.10 -1.68 -14.55
N LYS A 88 5.10 -0.80 -14.40
CA LYS A 88 5.97 -0.78 -13.22
C LYS A 88 5.17 -0.60 -11.93
N LYS A 89 4.23 0.36 -11.92
CA LYS A 89 3.33 0.60 -10.78
C LYS A 89 2.48 -0.62 -10.46
N VAL A 90 1.93 -1.29 -11.47
CA VAL A 90 1.16 -2.53 -11.26
C VAL A 90 2.03 -3.60 -10.61
N ILE A 91 3.23 -3.86 -11.13
CA ILE A 91 4.13 -4.89 -10.57
C ILE A 91 4.46 -4.61 -9.10
N GLN A 92 4.77 -3.35 -8.76
CA GLN A 92 5.07 -2.92 -7.39
C GLN A 92 3.91 -3.11 -6.40
N ILE A 93 2.65 -3.14 -6.88
CA ILE A 93 1.49 -3.38 -6.02
C ILE A 93 1.42 -4.86 -5.61
N PHE A 94 1.83 -5.78 -6.49
CA PHE A 94 1.63 -7.21 -6.28
C PHE A 94 2.86 -7.93 -5.71
N THR A 95 4.07 -7.43 -5.93
CA THR A 95 5.29 -8.12 -5.51
C THR A 95 6.42 -7.15 -5.17
N ASN A 96 7.27 -7.58 -4.23
CA ASN A 96 8.51 -6.89 -3.87
C ASN A 96 9.73 -7.41 -4.67
N ARG A 97 9.51 -8.30 -5.65
CA ARG A 97 10.59 -8.85 -6.48
C ARG A 97 11.20 -7.80 -7.39
N GLN A 98 12.51 -7.87 -7.56
CA GLN A 98 13.21 -7.05 -8.54
C GLN A 98 12.99 -7.59 -9.96
N ALA A 99 12.37 -6.77 -10.81
CA ALA A 99 12.16 -7.06 -12.21
C ALA A 99 13.42 -6.71 -13.03
N LEU A 100 13.80 -7.62 -13.93
CA LEU A 100 14.96 -7.50 -14.82
C LEU A 100 14.59 -6.90 -16.18
N SER A 101 13.40 -7.22 -16.70
CA SER A 101 12.93 -6.73 -18.00
C SER A 101 11.45 -6.38 -17.98
N PHE A 102 11.09 -5.30 -18.69
CA PHE A 102 9.70 -4.81 -18.86
C PHE A 102 9.27 -4.70 -20.32
N GLU A 103 10.20 -4.82 -21.27
CA GLU A 103 9.99 -4.50 -22.68
C GLU A 103 9.57 -5.71 -23.51
N GLU A 104 9.66 -6.92 -22.95
CA GLU A 104 9.37 -8.15 -23.67
C GLU A 104 7.87 -8.29 -23.93
N ILE A 105 7.53 -8.43 -25.21
CA ILE A 105 6.15 -8.56 -25.68
C ILE A 105 6.00 -9.90 -26.40
N ALA A 106 4.95 -10.61 -26.05
CA ALA A 106 4.55 -11.86 -26.69
C ALA A 106 3.20 -11.71 -27.37
N TYR A 107 3.04 -12.41 -28.49
CA TYR A 107 1.78 -12.49 -29.21
C TYR A 107 1.34 -13.95 -29.30
N TYR A 108 0.12 -14.23 -28.84
CA TYR A 108 -0.43 -15.57 -28.90
C TYR A 108 -1.96 -15.51 -29.01
N LYS A 109 -2.54 -16.30 -29.93
CA LYS A 109 -4.00 -16.39 -30.18
C LYS A 109 -4.71 -15.02 -30.24
N ASN A 110 -4.19 -14.09 -31.05
CA ASN A 110 -4.74 -12.74 -31.22
C ASN A 110 -4.76 -11.88 -29.95
N LYS A 111 -3.97 -12.25 -28.93
CA LYS A 111 -3.75 -11.47 -27.72
C LYS A 111 -2.29 -11.09 -27.63
N VAL A 112 -2.04 -9.90 -27.11
CA VAL A 112 -0.69 -9.42 -26.78
C VAL A 112 -0.52 -9.48 -25.27
N PHE A 113 0.62 -10.01 -24.87
CA PHE A 113 1.04 -10.13 -23.48
C PHE A 113 2.37 -9.42 -23.29
N ARG A 114 2.58 -8.88 -22.10
CA ARG A 114 3.88 -8.39 -21.66
C ARG A 114 4.49 -9.42 -20.73
N ILE A 115 5.73 -9.81 -21.00
CA ILE A 115 6.50 -10.71 -20.15
C ILE A 115 7.35 -9.85 -19.24
N ILE A 116 7.22 -10.08 -17.93
CA ILE A 116 8.07 -9.45 -16.93
C ILE A 116 8.92 -10.56 -16.32
N THR A 117 10.24 -10.47 -16.50
CA THR A 117 11.18 -11.41 -15.88
C THR A 117 11.71 -10.84 -14.58
N PHE A 118 11.86 -11.68 -13.58
CA PHE A 118 12.41 -11.33 -12.27
C PHE A 118 13.74 -12.04 -12.05
N GLU A 119 14.49 -11.57 -11.05
CA GLU A 119 15.62 -12.32 -10.53
C GLU A 119 15.22 -13.73 -10.07
N GLY A 120 16.13 -14.70 -10.22
CA GLY A 120 15.90 -16.08 -9.83
C GLY A 120 15.12 -16.94 -10.84
N ASN A 121 15.21 -16.62 -12.15
CA ASN A 121 14.57 -17.38 -13.23
C ASN A 121 13.06 -17.55 -13.05
N SER A 122 12.37 -16.46 -12.74
CA SER A 122 10.91 -16.42 -12.67
C SER A 122 10.35 -15.33 -13.56
N TYR A 123 9.09 -15.46 -13.96
CA TYR A 123 8.41 -14.48 -14.79
C TYR A 123 6.92 -14.41 -14.47
N THR A 124 6.31 -13.31 -14.87
CA THR A 124 4.86 -13.18 -14.92
C THR A 124 4.42 -12.60 -16.26
N LEU A 125 3.12 -12.70 -16.54
CA LEU A 125 2.51 -12.21 -17.76
C LEU A 125 1.46 -11.18 -17.40
N LEU A 126 1.47 -10.07 -18.13
CA LEU A 126 0.41 -9.08 -18.08
C LEU A 126 -0.33 -9.08 -19.42
N SER A 127 -1.64 -8.80 -19.39
CA SER A 127 -2.43 -8.52 -20.58
C SER A 127 -1.97 -7.21 -21.25
N SER A 128 -2.45 -6.95 -22.48
CA SER A 128 -2.17 -5.69 -23.17
C SER A 128 -2.54 -4.45 -22.35
N ASN A 129 -3.56 -4.54 -21.48
CA ASN A 129 -4.03 -3.46 -20.62
C ASN A 129 -3.24 -3.31 -19.31
N GLY A 130 -2.29 -4.22 -19.06
CA GLY A 130 -1.46 -4.27 -17.86
C GLY A 130 -2.07 -5.07 -16.71
N GLU A 131 -3.09 -5.89 -16.94
CA GLU A 131 -3.70 -6.72 -15.90
C GLU A 131 -2.91 -8.04 -15.73
N PRO A 132 -2.64 -8.50 -14.49
CA PRO A 132 -2.02 -9.78 -14.26
C PRO A 132 -2.82 -10.95 -14.85
N ILE A 133 -2.12 -11.89 -15.50
CA ILE A 133 -2.71 -13.15 -15.93
C ILE A 133 -2.72 -14.11 -14.74
N SER A 134 -3.88 -14.70 -14.43
CA SER A 134 -3.99 -15.68 -13.36
C SER A 134 -3.44 -17.05 -13.76
N ARG A 135 -3.11 -17.87 -12.76
CA ARG A 135 -2.65 -19.26 -12.90
C ARG A 135 -3.59 -20.10 -13.75
N ALA A 136 -4.89 -19.98 -13.51
CA ALA A 136 -5.91 -20.73 -14.25
C ALA A 136 -5.88 -20.42 -15.75
N VAL A 137 -5.76 -19.14 -16.12
CA VAL A 137 -5.66 -18.72 -17.53
C VAL A 137 -4.31 -19.14 -18.12
N PHE A 138 -3.23 -18.99 -17.35
CA PHE A 138 -1.90 -19.42 -17.78
C PHE A 138 -1.86 -20.92 -18.10
N ASP A 139 -2.32 -21.77 -17.18
CA ASP A 139 -2.24 -23.22 -17.32
C ASP A 139 -3.13 -23.76 -18.45
N SER A 140 -4.28 -23.14 -18.67
CA SER A 140 -5.23 -23.56 -19.70
C SER A 140 -4.88 -23.05 -21.11
N GLU A 141 -4.38 -21.81 -21.24
CA GLU A 141 -4.20 -21.18 -22.55
C GLU A 141 -2.74 -21.02 -22.99
N LEU A 142 -1.81 -20.77 -22.07
CA LEU A 142 -0.49 -20.20 -22.40
C LEU A 142 0.69 -21.11 -22.07
N LYS A 143 0.56 -22.00 -21.08
CA LYS A 143 1.64 -22.83 -20.54
C LYS A 143 2.47 -23.52 -21.61
N ASN A 144 1.82 -24.21 -22.54
CA ASN A 144 2.50 -24.95 -23.60
C ASN A 144 3.28 -24.04 -24.55
N ALA A 145 2.73 -22.87 -24.87
CA ALA A 145 3.38 -21.92 -25.76
C ALA A 145 4.60 -21.28 -25.09
N VAL A 146 4.49 -20.93 -23.80
CA VAL A 146 5.60 -20.30 -23.08
C VAL A 146 6.70 -21.29 -22.74
N GLN A 147 6.38 -22.52 -22.31
CA GLN A 147 7.38 -23.56 -22.03
C GLN A 147 8.22 -23.94 -23.27
N PHE A 148 7.68 -23.78 -24.47
CA PHE A 148 8.43 -23.99 -25.70
C PHE A 148 9.51 -22.92 -25.93
N VAL A 149 9.24 -21.67 -25.55
CA VAL A 149 10.11 -20.51 -25.82
C VAL A 149 11.05 -20.21 -24.64
N LEU A 150 10.56 -20.37 -23.41
CA LEU A 150 11.25 -20.06 -22.15
C LEU A 150 11.31 -21.31 -21.26
N PRO A 151 12.06 -22.36 -21.66
CA PRO A 151 12.23 -23.53 -20.82
C PRO A 151 13.04 -23.16 -19.55
N ALA A 152 12.65 -23.71 -18.41
CA ALA A 152 13.28 -23.52 -17.09
C ALA A 152 13.04 -22.18 -16.37
N ILE A 153 12.06 -21.38 -16.79
CA ILE A 153 11.62 -20.20 -16.04
C ILE A 153 10.28 -20.50 -15.36
N SER A 154 10.14 -20.17 -14.06
CA SER A 154 8.91 -20.42 -13.29
C SER A 154 7.88 -19.29 -13.46
N PHE A 155 6.62 -19.65 -13.68
CA PHE A 155 5.54 -18.67 -13.76
C PHE A 155 5.09 -18.26 -12.36
N ILE A 156 4.96 -16.95 -12.12
CA ILE A 156 4.42 -16.34 -10.90
C ILE A 156 3.05 -15.74 -11.23
N ASP A 157 2.03 -16.20 -10.52
CA ASP A 157 0.76 -15.50 -10.45
C ASP A 157 0.90 -14.36 -9.42
N LEU A 158 0.78 -13.12 -9.90
CA LEU A 158 0.91 -11.94 -9.07
C LEU A 158 -0.20 -11.79 -8.04
N GLN A 159 -1.40 -12.32 -8.30
CA GLN A 159 -2.50 -12.27 -7.34
C GLN A 159 -2.21 -13.22 -6.17
N GLU A 160 -1.84 -14.47 -6.48
CA GLU A 160 -1.41 -15.45 -5.47
C GLU A 160 -0.21 -14.94 -4.64
N GLU A 161 0.78 -14.32 -5.30
CA GLU A 161 1.95 -13.74 -4.62
C GLU A 161 1.55 -12.61 -3.68
N ALA A 162 0.69 -11.69 -4.12
CA ALA A 162 0.23 -10.57 -3.28
C ALA A 162 -0.58 -11.05 -2.07
N GLU A 163 -1.43 -12.07 -2.25
CA GLU A 163 -2.17 -12.71 -1.16
C GLU A 163 -1.23 -13.39 -0.17
N ALA A 164 -0.20 -14.09 -0.66
CA ALA A 164 0.82 -14.70 0.18
C ALA A 164 1.61 -13.66 0.98
N ILE A 165 1.99 -12.53 0.35
CA ILE A 165 2.66 -11.42 1.04
C ILE A 165 1.74 -10.84 2.13
N LYS A 166 0.47 -10.54 1.80
CA LYS A 166 -0.51 -10.04 2.77
C LYS A 166 -0.69 -11.00 3.93
N ARG A 167 -0.82 -12.30 3.66
CA ARG A 167 -0.96 -13.34 4.69
C ARG A 167 0.26 -13.43 5.58
N ALA A 168 1.46 -13.36 5.01
CA ALA A 168 2.70 -13.35 5.79
C ALA A 168 2.85 -12.07 6.65
N THR A 169 2.35 -10.92 6.19
CA THR A 169 2.29 -9.69 7.00
C THR A 169 1.27 -9.84 8.13
N ARG A 170 0.09 -10.43 7.87
CA ARG A 170 -0.91 -10.69 8.92
C ARG A 170 -0.37 -11.63 9.99
N ALA A 171 0.36 -12.68 9.62
CA ALA A 171 1.03 -13.57 10.58
C ALA A 171 2.05 -12.83 11.47
N GLN A 172 2.84 -11.92 10.89
CA GLN A 172 3.76 -11.06 11.67
C GLN A 172 3.01 -10.13 12.63
N LYS A 173 1.92 -9.49 12.17
CA LYS A 173 1.07 -8.66 13.04
C LYS A 173 0.42 -9.47 14.15
N PHE A 174 -0.01 -10.69 13.86
CA PHE A 174 -0.59 -11.61 14.84
C PHE A 174 0.42 -11.94 15.95
N VAL A 175 1.64 -12.37 15.60
CA VAL A 175 2.72 -12.63 16.57
C VAL A 175 3.01 -11.40 17.43
N MET A 176 3.14 -10.23 16.80
CA MET A 176 3.40 -8.97 17.50
C MET A 176 2.25 -8.57 18.43
N SER A 177 1.00 -8.78 18.01
CA SER A 177 -0.18 -8.49 18.81
C SER A 177 -0.24 -9.36 20.06
N HIS A 178 0.03 -10.67 19.93
CA HIS A 178 0.11 -11.58 21.07
C HIS A 178 1.22 -11.22 22.06
N LEU A 179 2.37 -10.74 21.56
CA LEU A 179 3.43 -10.22 22.42
C LEU A 179 2.94 -9.01 23.23
N LEU A 180 2.31 -8.02 22.59
CA LEU A 180 1.79 -6.84 23.28
C LEU A 180 0.66 -7.16 24.27
N LEU A 181 -0.18 -8.15 23.96
CA LEU A 181 -1.23 -8.63 24.87
C LEU A 181 -0.67 -9.33 26.11
N ASN A 182 0.50 -9.96 25.98
CA ASN A 182 1.17 -10.68 27.07
C ASN A 182 2.36 -9.90 27.65
N ASN A 183 2.25 -8.57 27.71
CA ASN A 183 3.24 -7.69 28.34
C ASN A 183 4.67 -7.85 27.78
N GLY A 184 4.78 -8.08 26.48
CA GLY A 184 6.05 -8.20 25.77
C GLY A 184 6.75 -9.56 25.89
N SER A 185 6.11 -10.56 26.49
CA SER A 185 6.68 -11.91 26.67
C SER A 185 5.65 -13.00 26.43
N ILE A 186 5.96 -13.98 25.56
CA ILE A 186 5.04 -15.10 25.31
C ILE A 186 5.78 -16.37 24.89
N GLU A 187 5.24 -17.52 25.29
CA GLU A 187 5.71 -18.83 24.81
C GLU A 187 5.27 -19.07 23.35
N ILE A 188 6.19 -19.56 22.51
CA ILE A 188 5.93 -19.85 21.09
C ILE A 188 4.77 -20.84 20.93
N ASN A 189 4.70 -21.86 21.78
CA ASN A 189 3.65 -22.87 21.72
C ASN A 189 2.25 -22.27 21.92
N SER A 190 2.10 -21.26 22.79
CA SER A 190 0.83 -20.58 23.02
C SER A 190 0.35 -19.86 21.75
N ILE A 191 1.25 -19.19 21.03
CA ILE A 191 0.93 -18.57 19.74
C ILE A 191 0.48 -19.62 18.73
N LEU A 192 1.20 -20.75 18.65
CA LEU A 192 0.91 -21.81 17.69
C LEU A 192 -0.47 -22.45 17.90
N CYS A 193 -0.91 -22.58 19.15
CA CYS A 193 -2.20 -23.19 19.50
C CYS A 193 -3.41 -22.29 19.18
N GLU A 194 -3.25 -20.97 19.24
CA GLU A 194 -4.34 -20.00 19.07
C GLU A 194 -4.42 -19.40 17.66
N SER A 195 -3.50 -19.76 16.76
CA SER A 195 -3.38 -19.10 15.45
C SER A 195 -4.30 -19.66 14.37
N GLU A 196 -4.82 -18.77 13.51
CA GLU A 196 -5.41 -19.11 12.20
C GLU A 196 -4.35 -19.43 11.13
N PHE A 197 -3.08 -19.44 11.52
CA PHE A 197 -1.92 -19.64 10.66
C PHE A 197 -1.34 -21.04 10.85
N THR A 198 -0.62 -21.53 9.86
CA THR A 198 0.15 -22.76 10.01
C THR A 198 1.38 -22.50 10.88
N SER A 199 1.89 -23.55 11.55
CA SER A 199 3.10 -23.40 12.38
C SER A 199 4.30 -22.90 11.60
N GLU A 200 4.43 -23.28 10.32
CA GLU A 200 5.49 -22.78 9.43
C GLU A 200 5.36 -21.27 9.15
N GLU A 201 4.13 -20.77 8.98
CA GLU A 201 3.87 -19.34 8.77
C GLU A 201 4.23 -18.52 10.02
N ILE A 202 3.88 -19.01 11.21
CA ILE A 202 4.23 -18.37 12.48
C ILE A 202 5.74 -18.36 12.70
N ILE A 203 6.42 -19.48 12.46
CA ILE A 203 7.88 -19.56 12.61
C ILE A 203 8.57 -18.57 11.65
N LYS A 204 8.16 -18.51 10.37
CA LYS A 204 8.69 -17.53 9.41
C LYS A 204 8.38 -16.09 9.81
N ALA A 205 7.21 -15.85 10.39
CA ALA A 205 6.85 -14.54 10.90
C ALA A 205 7.78 -14.12 12.06
N ILE A 206 8.04 -15.03 13.01
CA ILE A 206 8.98 -14.82 14.11
C ILE A 206 10.38 -14.53 13.56
N GLU A 207 10.89 -15.34 12.63
CA GLU A 207 12.22 -15.16 12.02
C GLU A 207 12.36 -13.76 11.40
N ARG A 208 11.36 -13.31 10.64
CA ARG A 208 11.37 -11.95 10.04
C ARG A 208 11.37 -10.84 11.07
N LEU A 209 10.60 -10.97 12.15
CA LEU A 209 10.58 -10.00 13.24
C LEU A 209 11.91 -9.98 14.02
N GLN A 210 12.60 -11.13 14.09
CA GLN A 210 13.97 -11.23 14.63
C GLN A 210 15.01 -10.56 13.71
N GLU A 211 14.89 -10.74 12.39
CA GLU A 211 15.74 -10.06 11.41
C GLU A 211 15.62 -8.53 11.48
N GLN A 212 14.42 -8.03 11.82
CA GLN A 212 14.16 -6.61 12.09
C GLN A 212 14.66 -6.14 13.46
N ALA A 213 15.18 -7.04 14.28
CA ALA A 213 15.65 -6.78 15.65
C ALA A 213 14.56 -6.21 16.59
N TRP A 214 13.28 -6.50 16.33
CA TRP A 214 12.18 -6.06 17.19
C TRP A 214 11.90 -7.03 18.34
N LEU A 215 12.30 -8.30 18.19
CA LEU A 215 12.14 -9.33 19.22
C LEU A 215 13.31 -10.31 19.22
N TYR A 216 13.47 -11.04 20.31
CA TYR A 216 14.48 -12.09 20.45
C TYR A 216 13.89 -13.32 21.17
N ARG A 217 14.56 -14.47 21.02
CA ARG A 217 14.23 -15.68 21.78
C ARG A 217 15.07 -15.69 23.06
N SER A 218 14.44 -16.02 24.19
CA SER A 218 15.15 -16.30 25.43
C SER A 218 16.11 -17.48 25.24
N ASN A 219 17.09 -17.62 26.14
CA ASN A 219 18.11 -18.68 26.10
C ASN A 219 17.51 -20.10 26.06
N ASP A 220 16.27 -20.27 26.56
CA ASP A 220 15.53 -21.54 26.52
C ASP A 220 14.77 -21.78 25.20
N SER A 221 14.95 -20.94 24.18
CA SER A 221 14.43 -21.04 22.80
C SER A 221 12.89 -21.04 22.61
N GLU A 222 12.12 -21.25 23.66
CA GLU A 222 10.65 -21.36 23.61
C GLU A 222 9.90 -20.08 23.97
N ILE A 223 10.57 -19.09 24.58
CA ILE A 223 9.96 -17.79 24.94
C ILE A 223 10.42 -16.70 23.98
N LEU A 224 9.47 -15.98 23.40
CA LEU A 224 9.69 -14.75 22.66
C LEU A 224 9.59 -13.56 23.59
N LEU A 225 10.53 -12.64 23.45
CA LEU A 225 10.59 -11.40 24.19
C LEU A 225 10.67 -10.25 23.20
N LEU A 226 9.83 -9.23 23.42
CA LEU A 226 10.06 -7.94 22.78
C LEU A 226 11.44 -7.43 23.17
N LYS A 227 12.08 -6.76 22.22
CA LYS A 227 13.35 -6.10 22.50
C LYS A 227 13.10 -4.89 23.39
N ASP A 228 13.03 -5.16 24.69
CA ASP A 228 12.95 -4.17 25.73
C ASP A 228 14.37 -3.82 26.18
N GLU A 229 14.90 -2.74 25.61
CA GLU A 229 16.05 -2.07 26.21
C GLU A 229 15.46 -1.01 27.12
N ASP A 230 15.67 -1.09 28.44
CA ASP A 230 15.39 0.00 29.42
C ASP A 230 16.25 1.28 29.15
N GLY A 231 16.63 1.51 27.89
CA GLY A 231 17.52 2.54 27.42
C GLY A 231 16.92 3.38 26.29
N PRO A 232 17.70 4.34 25.76
CA PRO A 232 17.21 5.35 24.82
C PRO A 232 16.70 4.79 23.47
N GLY A 233 16.93 3.51 23.17
CA GLY A 233 16.46 2.84 21.96
C GLY A 233 15.00 2.38 21.98
N LEU A 234 14.37 2.24 23.16
CA LEU A 234 13.03 1.64 23.31
C LEU A 234 11.99 2.31 22.42
N TYR A 235 11.83 3.63 22.54
CA TYR A 235 10.79 4.36 21.82
C TYR A 235 11.06 4.46 20.31
N THR A 236 12.30 4.25 19.87
CA THR A 236 12.62 4.11 18.44
C THR A 236 12.08 2.78 17.91
N ILE A 237 12.30 1.68 18.63
CA ILE A 237 11.78 0.35 18.29
C ILE A 237 10.24 0.36 18.34
N LEU A 238 9.64 0.90 19.41
CA LEU A 238 8.18 1.00 19.52
C LEU A 238 7.56 1.85 18.40
N THR A 239 8.23 2.92 17.98
CA THR A 239 7.80 3.71 16.81
C THR A 239 7.72 2.84 15.55
N GLU A 240 8.72 2.00 15.30
CA GLU A 240 8.73 1.09 14.14
C GLU A 240 7.66 0.00 14.26
N ILE A 241 7.51 -0.60 15.43
CA ILE A 241 6.48 -1.61 15.71
C ILE A 241 5.08 -1.04 15.50
N TYR A 242 4.78 0.14 16.04
CA TYR A 242 3.46 0.76 15.88
C TYR A 242 3.21 1.20 14.43
N ARG A 243 4.21 1.75 13.73
CA ARG A 243 4.10 2.01 12.28
C ARG A 243 3.74 0.74 11.52
N PHE A 244 4.38 -0.39 11.85
CA PHE A 244 4.12 -1.68 11.22
C PHE A 244 2.71 -2.19 11.52
N LEU A 245 2.29 -2.20 12.78
CA LEU A 245 0.95 -2.65 13.20
C LEU A 245 -0.16 -1.82 12.55
N LEU A 246 0.04 -0.50 12.48
CA LEU A 246 -0.95 0.46 11.96
C LEU A 246 -0.93 0.61 10.43
N ALA A 247 0.06 0.03 9.74
CA ALA A 247 0.15 0.12 8.28
C ALA A 247 -0.78 -0.89 7.57
N GLY A 248 -1.60 -0.43 6.63
CA GLY A 248 -2.49 -1.30 5.84
C GLY A 248 -3.66 -1.84 6.67
N ASP A 249 -3.97 -3.13 6.52
CA ASP A 249 -5.10 -3.76 7.21
C ASP A 249 -4.85 -3.86 8.73
N MET A 250 -5.76 -3.31 9.54
CA MET A 250 -5.81 -3.52 11.00
C MET A 250 -6.75 -4.69 11.29
N THR A 251 -6.22 -5.78 11.83
CA THR A 251 -7.02 -6.94 12.25
C THR A 251 -7.56 -6.72 13.66
N ASP A 252 -8.56 -7.49 14.07
CA ASP A 252 -9.12 -7.41 15.42
C ASP A 252 -8.05 -7.62 16.50
N SER A 253 -7.15 -8.59 16.29
CA SER A 253 -5.99 -8.83 17.17
C SER A 253 -5.08 -7.61 17.32
N VAL A 254 -4.91 -6.80 16.27
CA VAL A 254 -4.12 -5.57 16.34
C VAL A 254 -4.86 -4.52 17.16
N LEU A 255 -6.17 -4.37 17.00
CA LEU A 255 -6.98 -3.43 17.78
C LEU A 255 -7.03 -3.81 19.27
N GLU A 256 -7.08 -5.11 19.58
CA GLU A 256 -6.97 -5.62 20.95
C GLU A 256 -5.58 -5.36 21.54
N ALA A 257 -4.51 -5.59 20.77
CA ALA A 257 -3.16 -5.30 21.21
C ALA A 257 -2.94 -3.79 21.46
N LEU A 258 -3.53 -2.91 20.65
CA LEU A 258 -3.53 -1.46 20.85
C LEU A 258 -4.47 -1.00 21.98
N ALA A 259 -5.03 -1.93 22.72
CA ALA A 259 -5.77 -1.69 23.95
C ALA A 259 -5.13 -2.36 25.16
N SER A 260 -4.04 -3.10 24.97
CA SER A 260 -3.39 -3.84 26.05
C SER A 260 -2.77 -2.88 27.07
N GLU A 261 -2.62 -3.37 28.31
CA GLU A 261 -1.94 -2.61 29.36
C GLU A 261 -0.53 -2.21 28.93
N TYR A 262 0.19 -3.11 28.24
CA TYR A 262 1.50 -2.82 27.67
C TYR A 262 1.46 -1.65 26.68
N TYR A 263 0.52 -1.63 25.73
CA TYR A 263 0.41 -0.49 24.83
C TYR A 263 0.13 0.81 25.60
N LEU A 264 -0.85 0.77 26.50
CA LEU A 264 -1.28 1.95 27.27
C LEU A 264 -0.19 2.48 28.21
N SER A 265 0.70 1.63 28.74
CA SER A 265 1.80 2.08 29.60
C SER A 265 2.91 2.77 28.82
N HIS A 266 3.09 2.42 27.54
CA HIS A 266 4.15 2.96 26.68
C HIS A 266 3.74 4.21 25.90
N ILE A 267 2.45 4.52 25.77
CA ILE A 267 1.99 5.85 25.36
C ILE A 267 2.08 6.80 26.58
N ASN A 268 3.28 7.33 26.81
CA ASN A 268 3.64 8.17 27.95
C ASN A 268 4.46 9.41 27.51
N GLU A 269 4.93 10.22 28.46
CA GLU A 269 5.64 11.48 28.18
C GLU A 269 6.93 11.30 27.37
N ASP A 270 7.67 10.21 27.61
CA ASP A 270 8.89 9.93 26.85
C ASP A 270 8.56 9.53 25.40
N PHE A 271 7.48 8.78 25.19
CA PHE A 271 7.01 8.47 23.84
C PHE A 271 6.49 9.72 23.12
N ILE A 272 5.82 10.64 23.82
CA ILE A 272 5.45 11.94 23.24
C ILE A 272 6.71 12.74 22.87
N SER A 273 7.76 12.69 23.68
CA SER A 273 9.05 13.31 23.35
C SER A 273 9.63 12.75 22.06
N GLN A 274 9.51 11.43 21.82
CA GLN A 274 9.90 10.81 20.55
C GLN A 274 9.05 11.33 19.38
N ILE A 275 7.73 11.44 19.54
CA ILE A 275 6.83 12.01 18.52
C ILE A 275 7.20 13.47 18.22
N GLN A 276 7.50 14.26 19.25
CA GLN A 276 7.95 15.65 19.08
C GLN A 276 9.21 15.73 18.22
N GLN A 277 10.18 14.82 18.41
CA GLN A 277 11.36 14.73 17.54
C GLN A 277 11.00 14.38 16.10
N ILE A 278 10.11 13.40 15.89
CA ILE A 278 9.61 13.04 14.54
C ILE A 278 8.97 14.25 13.83
N GLN A 279 8.27 15.11 14.58
CA GLN A 279 7.62 16.31 14.08
C GLN A 279 8.54 17.54 14.00
N GLY A 280 9.86 17.36 13.97
CA GLY A 280 10.82 18.46 13.85
C GLY A 280 11.10 19.18 15.18
N GLY A 281 11.07 18.45 16.30
CA GLY A 281 11.40 19.01 17.62
C GLY A 281 10.35 19.96 18.19
N MET A 282 9.09 19.83 17.78
CA MET A 282 7.98 20.65 18.30
C MET A 282 7.86 20.52 19.83
N ILE A 283 7.73 21.62 20.57
CA ILE A 283 7.61 21.60 22.03
C ILE A 283 6.15 21.79 22.44
N LEU A 284 5.57 20.81 23.14
CA LEU A 284 4.23 20.87 23.73
C LEU A 284 4.31 21.33 25.20
N SER A 285 3.25 21.98 25.70
CA SER A 285 3.13 22.24 27.14
C SER A 285 2.78 20.95 27.90
N PRO A 286 3.00 20.89 29.23
CA PRO A 286 2.64 19.72 30.03
C PRO A 286 1.17 19.31 29.89
N GLU A 287 0.26 20.29 29.81
CA GLU A 287 -1.17 20.04 29.62
C GLU A 287 -1.46 19.44 28.23
N GLU A 288 -0.78 19.93 27.19
CA GLU A 288 -0.91 19.41 25.83
C GLU A 288 -0.34 18.00 25.72
N VAL A 289 0.79 17.71 26.38
CA VAL A 289 1.36 16.35 26.44
C VAL A 289 0.34 15.37 26.99
N GLN A 290 -0.32 15.71 28.10
CA GLN A 290 -1.37 14.86 28.68
C GLN A 290 -2.58 14.68 27.74
N GLN A 291 -2.99 15.74 27.04
CA GLN A 291 -4.05 15.64 26.03
C GLN A 291 -3.65 14.72 24.87
N VAL A 292 -2.43 14.85 24.36
CA VAL A 292 -1.92 14.00 23.28
C VAL A 292 -1.85 12.55 23.75
N ILE A 293 -1.35 12.27 24.96
CA ILE A 293 -1.34 10.91 25.52
C ILE A 293 -2.73 10.28 25.49
N LEU A 294 -3.76 10.99 25.96
CA LEU A 294 -5.13 10.49 25.95
C LEU A 294 -5.64 10.22 24.53
N LEU A 295 -5.46 11.18 23.62
CA LEU A 295 -5.90 11.04 22.23
C LEU A 295 -5.22 9.87 21.51
N LEU A 296 -3.92 9.68 21.72
CA LEU A 296 -3.17 8.59 21.09
C LEU A 296 -3.52 7.23 21.69
N LYS A 297 -3.83 7.16 22.98
CA LYS A 297 -4.35 5.93 23.61
C LYS A 297 -5.70 5.52 23.03
N TRP A 298 -6.58 6.47 22.75
CA TRP A 298 -7.91 6.17 22.20
C TRP A 298 -7.94 6.00 20.68
N SER A 299 -6.98 6.58 19.96
CA SER A 299 -7.05 6.69 18.50
C SER A 299 -5.82 6.09 17.82
N PRO A 300 -5.88 4.80 17.43
CA PRO A 300 -4.85 4.12 16.65
C PRO A 300 -4.42 4.91 15.40
N THR A 301 -5.34 5.55 14.70
CA THR A 301 -4.98 6.30 13.48
C THR A 301 -4.39 7.67 13.76
N ALA A 302 -4.73 8.30 14.90
CA ALA A 302 -4.05 9.54 15.33
C ALA A 302 -2.60 9.23 15.70
N LEU A 303 -2.38 8.08 16.36
CA LEU A 303 -1.04 7.55 16.58
C LEU A 303 -0.34 7.32 15.24
N ALA A 304 -0.95 6.56 14.32
CA ALA A 304 -0.37 6.29 13.01
C ALA A 304 0.09 7.57 12.30
N TRP A 305 -0.73 8.61 12.30
CA TRP A 305 -0.39 9.90 11.69
C TRP A 305 0.79 10.59 12.41
N SER A 306 0.79 10.60 13.74
CA SER A 306 1.84 11.24 14.55
C SER A 306 3.21 10.58 14.42
N LEU A 307 3.26 9.32 13.98
CA LEU A 307 4.49 8.57 13.78
C LEU A 307 5.17 8.88 12.44
N TYR A 308 4.63 9.72 11.57
CA TYR A 308 5.32 10.14 10.34
C TYR A 308 5.60 11.65 10.33
N PRO A 309 6.75 12.08 9.81
CA PRO A 309 7.09 13.50 9.77
C PRO A 309 6.08 14.28 8.94
N ASN A 310 5.48 15.31 9.52
CA ASN A 310 4.66 16.25 8.77
C ASN A 310 5.55 17.32 8.12
N GLU A 311 5.53 17.41 6.79
CA GLU A 311 6.38 18.34 6.05
C GLU A 311 6.22 19.79 6.50
N MET A 312 5.01 20.24 6.84
CA MET A 312 4.79 21.61 7.34
C MET A 312 5.54 21.85 8.66
N LEU A 313 5.42 20.92 9.61
CA LEU A 313 6.02 21.02 10.94
C LEU A 313 7.55 20.94 10.86
N VAL A 314 8.06 19.98 10.08
CA VAL A 314 9.49 19.76 9.90
C VAL A 314 10.14 20.94 9.16
N ASN A 315 9.52 21.44 8.09
CA ASN A 315 10.05 22.57 7.34
C ASN A 315 10.08 23.86 8.17
N TYR A 316 9.07 24.07 9.01
CA TYR A 316 9.06 25.21 9.93
C TYR A 316 10.24 25.15 10.91
N SER A 317 10.51 23.97 11.52
CA SER A 317 11.66 23.80 12.42
C SER A 317 12.99 24.18 11.76
N VAL A 318 13.21 23.79 10.50
CA VAL A 318 14.44 24.11 9.77
C VAL A 318 14.58 25.62 9.52
N GLN A 319 13.46 26.32 9.34
CA GLN A 319 13.45 27.76 9.08
C GLN A 319 13.46 28.62 10.34
N LYS A 320 13.12 28.04 11.49
CA LYS A 320 12.96 28.73 12.78
C LYS A 320 14.21 29.52 13.18
N ASP A 321 15.40 28.97 12.92
CA ASP A 321 16.68 29.61 13.26
C ASP A 321 17.00 30.84 12.39
N LEU A 322 16.20 31.11 11.35
CA LEU A 322 16.40 32.20 10.39
C LEU A 322 15.46 33.39 10.64
N VAL A 323 14.58 33.32 11.64
CA VAL A 323 13.51 34.31 11.88
C VAL A 323 13.65 34.98 13.24
N ASP A 324 13.16 36.22 13.35
CA ASP A 324 13.15 36.98 14.61
C ASP A 324 12.37 36.26 15.72
N MET A 325 12.77 36.44 16.99
CA MET A 325 12.19 35.74 18.17
C MET A 325 10.65 35.83 18.28
N ASP A 326 10.04 37.01 18.10
CA ASP A 326 8.57 37.19 18.18
C ASP A 326 7.83 36.46 17.03
N VAL A 327 8.49 36.28 15.88
CA VAL A 327 7.94 35.48 14.77
C VAL A 327 8.08 33.98 15.07
N GLY A 328 9.17 33.58 15.73
CA GLY A 328 9.40 32.20 16.18
C GLY A 328 8.39 31.73 17.24
N GLU A 329 8.07 32.55 18.24
CA GLU A 329 7.07 32.16 19.26
C GLU A 329 5.67 31.96 18.67
N ARG A 330 5.26 32.82 17.71
CA ARG A 330 3.98 32.67 17.01
C ARG A 330 3.95 31.46 16.09
N GLY A 331 5.07 31.16 15.44
CA GLY A 331 5.18 29.97 14.59
C GLY A 331 5.15 28.67 15.41
N ASP A 332 5.74 28.66 16.61
CA ASP A 332 5.67 27.52 17.54
C ASP A 332 4.22 27.28 17.98
N LEU A 333 3.51 28.34 18.35
CA LEU A 333 2.08 28.26 18.71
C LEU A 333 1.24 27.75 17.54
N LEU A 334 1.51 28.22 16.32
CA LEU A 334 0.82 27.75 15.11
C LEU A 334 1.04 26.25 14.89
N CYS A 335 2.28 25.77 15.02
CA CYS A 335 2.63 24.36 14.86
C CYS A 335 1.94 23.47 15.89
N ARG A 336 1.96 23.87 17.18
CA ARG A 336 1.26 23.16 18.26
C ARG A 336 -0.24 23.08 18.01
N ASN A 337 -0.87 24.22 17.70
CA ASN A 337 -2.30 24.30 17.40
C ASN A 337 -2.66 23.44 16.18
N TYR A 338 -1.85 23.48 15.13
CA TYR A 338 -2.04 22.65 13.95
C TYR A 338 -1.97 21.16 14.29
N PHE A 339 -0.91 20.71 14.97
CA PHE A 339 -0.75 19.32 15.37
C PHE A 339 -1.94 18.81 16.19
N LEU A 340 -2.32 19.54 17.25
CA LEU A 340 -3.48 19.19 18.08
C LEU A 340 -4.78 19.18 17.27
N SER A 341 -5.01 20.18 16.41
CA SER A 341 -6.21 20.25 15.58
C SER A 341 -6.34 19.04 14.66
N VAL A 342 -5.23 18.55 14.10
CA VAL A 342 -5.22 17.36 13.25
C VAL A 342 -5.56 16.12 14.08
N LEU A 343 -4.99 15.96 15.27
CA LEU A 343 -5.32 14.84 16.16
C LEU A 343 -6.81 14.81 16.53
N TYR A 344 -7.40 15.95 16.89
CA TYR A 344 -8.83 16.06 17.18
C TYR A 344 -9.70 15.71 15.97
N VAL A 345 -9.35 16.21 14.77
CA VAL A 345 -10.07 15.90 13.53
C VAL A 345 -9.99 14.40 13.22
N ILE A 346 -8.82 13.78 13.37
CA ILE A 346 -8.64 12.34 13.16
C ILE A 346 -9.47 11.54 14.16
N PHE A 347 -9.43 11.89 15.46
CA PHE A 347 -10.21 11.24 16.50
C PHE A 347 -11.73 11.33 16.23
N LYS A 348 -12.25 12.53 15.93
CA LYS A 348 -13.67 12.74 15.56
C LYS A 348 -14.06 11.90 14.34
N SER A 349 -13.19 11.80 13.34
CA SER A 349 -13.39 10.98 12.15
C SER A 349 -13.40 9.48 12.48
N ASN A 350 -12.54 9.04 13.40
CA ASN A 350 -12.43 7.65 13.84
C ASN A 350 -13.65 7.19 14.61
N PHE A 351 -14.19 8.05 15.47
CA PHE A 351 -15.40 7.73 16.25
C PHE A 351 -16.63 7.43 15.37
N ARG A 352 -16.60 7.83 14.09
CA ARG A 352 -17.65 7.54 13.09
C ARG A 352 -17.41 6.25 12.31
N ARG A 353 -16.26 5.60 12.48
CA ARG A 353 -15.88 4.39 11.74
C ARG A 353 -16.43 3.15 12.43
N PRO A 354 -17.32 2.38 11.78
CA PRO A 354 -17.92 1.18 12.37
C PRO A 354 -16.89 0.18 12.89
N GLU A 355 -15.76 0.06 12.20
CA GLU A 355 -14.68 -0.89 12.54
C GLU A 355 -14.03 -0.57 13.90
N LEU A 356 -14.14 0.67 14.38
CA LEU A 356 -13.57 1.12 15.65
C LEU A 356 -14.61 1.24 16.77
N HIS A 357 -15.90 1.00 16.50
CA HIS A 357 -16.95 1.17 17.52
C HIS A 357 -16.72 0.26 18.73
N ASN A 358 -16.32 -1.00 18.51
CA ASN A 358 -16.01 -1.92 19.61
C ASN A 358 -14.83 -1.41 20.46
N HIS A 359 -13.81 -0.87 19.81
CA HIS A 359 -12.62 -0.30 20.46
C HIS A 359 -12.99 0.94 21.29
N PHE A 360 -13.85 1.83 20.80
CA PHE A 360 -14.30 2.97 21.60
C PHE A 360 -15.24 2.55 22.73
N TYR A 361 -16.25 1.74 22.42
CA TYR A 361 -17.34 1.45 23.34
C TYR A 361 -16.94 0.39 24.39
N ASN A 362 -16.56 -0.81 23.97
CA ASN A 362 -16.33 -1.92 24.91
C ASN A 362 -14.97 -1.82 25.59
N ILE A 363 -13.93 -1.40 24.86
CA ILE A 363 -12.57 -1.35 25.38
C ILE A 363 -12.32 -0.06 26.18
N HIS A 364 -12.55 1.11 25.58
CA HIS A 364 -12.22 2.39 26.22
C HIS A 364 -13.37 3.03 27.02
N GLY A 365 -14.58 2.47 26.97
CA GLY A 365 -15.71 3.05 27.69
C GLY A 365 -16.20 4.38 27.10
N LEU A 366 -15.78 4.75 25.90
CA LEU A 366 -16.17 6.00 25.24
C LEU A 366 -17.54 5.83 24.60
N ARG A 367 -18.52 6.58 25.11
CA ARG A 367 -19.94 6.49 24.70
C ARG A 367 -20.33 7.58 23.73
N GLU A 368 -19.79 8.78 23.93
CA GLU A 368 -20.21 9.97 23.20
C GLU A 368 -19.06 10.95 23.00
N ILE A 369 -19.10 11.69 21.89
CA ILE A 369 -18.31 12.89 21.65
C ILE A 369 -19.27 14.06 21.44
N GLU A 370 -19.06 15.11 22.20
CA GLU A 370 -19.67 16.42 22.00
C GLU A 370 -18.65 17.36 21.32
N THR A 371 -19.07 18.08 20.28
CA THR A 371 -18.26 19.12 19.64
C THR A 371 -19.04 20.42 19.60
N ILE A 372 -18.41 21.49 20.10
CA ILE A 372 -18.90 22.87 19.95
C ILE A 372 -18.02 23.59 18.92
N GLU A 373 -18.59 23.91 17.76
CA GLU A 373 -17.92 24.63 16.68
C GLU A 373 -18.41 26.08 16.63
N ARG A 374 -17.53 27.03 16.95
CA ARG A 374 -17.81 28.46 16.88
C ARG A 374 -17.24 29.06 15.61
N LEU A 375 -18.10 29.54 14.71
CA LEU A 375 -17.71 30.22 13.47
C LEU A 375 -17.86 31.73 13.63
N ILE A 376 -16.74 32.46 13.52
CA ILE A 376 -16.73 33.92 13.52
C ILE A 376 -16.10 34.40 12.21
N VAL A 377 -16.92 34.99 11.32
CA VAL A 377 -16.44 35.59 10.07
C VAL A 377 -16.12 37.05 10.33
N LYS A 378 -14.87 37.43 10.13
CA LYS A 378 -14.37 38.79 10.31
C LYS A 378 -13.97 39.38 8.95
N SER A 379 -14.37 40.61 8.70
CA SER A 379 -13.94 41.42 7.57
C SER A 379 -13.02 42.56 8.04
N HIS A 380 -12.60 43.42 7.11
CA HIS A 380 -11.87 44.64 7.43
C HIS A 380 -12.71 45.68 8.19
N THR A 381 -14.05 45.54 8.21
CA THR A 381 -14.98 46.45 8.90
C THR A 381 -15.47 45.93 10.25
N GLY A 382 -15.29 44.64 10.55
CA GLY A 382 -15.71 44.06 11.83
C GLY A 382 -16.08 42.59 11.74
N ILE A 383 -16.96 42.14 12.64
CA ILE A 383 -17.53 40.79 12.61
C ILE A 383 -18.77 40.83 11.72
N GLU A 384 -18.75 40.06 10.63
CA GLU A 384 -19.85 39.94 9.67
C GLU A 384 -20.85 38.86 10.08
N PHE A 385 -20.36 37.81 10.74
CA PHE A 385 -21.17 36.68 11.16
C PHE A 385 -20.58 36.02 12.40
N GLN A 386 -21.45 35.61 13.31
CA GLN A 386 -21.09 34.75 14.43
C GLN A 386 -22.18 33.68 14.58
N GLY A 387 -21.78 32.42 14.56
CA GLY A 387 -22.64 31.28 14.78
C GLY A 387 -21.95 30.24 15.66
N GLU A 388 -22.76 29.40 16.30
CA GLU A 388 -22.30 28.29 17.12
C GLU A 388 -23.12 27.06 16.73
N LEU A 389 -22.43 25.94 16.57
CA LEU A 389 -23.03 24.64 16.28
C LEU A 389 -22.55 23.66 17.33
N GLU A 390 -23.49 23.08 18.06
CA GLU A 390 -23.25 21.98 18.99
C GLU A 390 -23.67 20.67 18.30
N LEU A 391 -22.78 19.69 18.27
CA LEU A 391 -23.01 18.38 17.69
C LEU A 391 -22.62 17.30 18.68
N ARG A 392 -23.58 16.43 19.01
CA ARG A 392 -23.35 15.23 19.82
C ARG A 392 -23.35 14.00 18.92
N GLN A 393 -22.42 13.08 19.15
CA GLN A 393 -22.31 11.81 18.43
C GLN A 393 -22.10 10.69 19.43
N ALA A 394 -22.98 9.70 19.45
CA ALA A 394 -22.95 8.59 20.39
C ALA A 394 -22.73 7.26 19.66
N ILE A 395 -22.11 6.30 20.34
CA ILE A 395 -22.12 4.88 19.95
C ILE A 395 -23.07 4.18 20.89
N ILE A 396 -24.07 3.48 20.34
CA ILE A 396 -25.09 2.78 21.13
C ILE A 396 -25.22 1.31 20.69
N PRO A 397 -25.51 0.39 21.61
CA PRO A 397 -25.90 -0.96 21.27
C PRO A 397 -27.31 -0.95 20.67
N LEU A 398 -27.47 -1.60 19.53
CA LEU A 398 -28.76 -1.83 18.90
C LEU A 398 -29.14 -3.30 19.10
N ASP A 399 -30.19 -3.54 19.87
CA ASP A 399 -30.78 -4.88 19.99
C ASP A 399 -31.54 -5.21 18.69
N MET A 400 -31.00 -6.17 17.94
CA MET A 400 -31.54 -6.63 16.67
C MET A 400 -32.33 -7.94 16.81
N GLY A 401 -32.59 -8.42 18.04
CA GLY A 401 -33.30 -9.69 18.28
C GLY A 401 -32.47 -10.94 17.93
N SER A 402 -31.17 -10.80 17.76
CA SER A 402 -30.18 -11.88 17.60
C SER A 402 -29.19 -11.85 18.75
N ASP A 403 -28.54 -12.97 19.07
CA ASP A 403 -27.56 -13.12 20.17
C ASP A 403 -26.31 -12.21 20.07
N ALA A 404 -26.22 -11.34 19.06
CA ALA A 404 -25.13 -10.37 18.89
C ALA A 404 -25.68 -8.94 18.88
N GLU A 405 -25.26 -8.14 19.89
CA GLU A 405 -25.48 -6.69 19.92
C GLU A 405 -24.64 -6.02 18.83
N GLN A 406 -25.26 -5.18 18.00
CA GLN A 406 -24.54 -4.39 17.00
C GLN A 406 -24.34 -2.96 17.49
N LEU A 407 -23.10 -2.48 17.53
CA LEU A 407 -22.79 -1.10 17.89
C LEU A 407 -22.96 -0.17 16.68
N VAL A 408 -23.84 0.83 16.82
CA VAL A 408 -24.15 1.80 15.76
C VAL A 408 -23.90 3.23 16.23
N MET A 409 -23.59 4.11 15.27
CA MET A 409 -23.46 5.54 15.55
C MET A 409 -24.85 6.19 15.52
N ALA A 410 -25.15 6.96 16.56
CA ALA A 410 -26.35 7.75 16.71
C ALA A 410 -26.00 9.24 16.90
N ILE A 411 -26.93 10.11 16.50
CA ILE A 411 -26.85 11.55 16.75
C ILE A 411 -27.95 11.86 17.76
N PRO A 412 -27.65 11.89 19.07
CA PRO A 412 -28.64 12.25 20.07
C PRO A 412 -29.09 13.70 19.88
N PHE A 413 -30.34 13.99 20.22
CA PHE A 413 -30.81 15.38 20.31
C PHE A 413 -30.09 16.08 21.46
N ASN A 414 -29.84 17.39 21.37
CA ASN A 414 -29.21 18.16 22.46
C ASN A 414 -30.01 18.11 23.78
N SER A 415 -31.31 17.77 23.71
CA SER A 415 -32.18 17.57 24.88
C SER A 415 -32.16 16.15 25.45
N SER A 416 -31.35 15.24 24.91
CA SER A 416 -31.26 13.85 25.39
C SER A 416 -30.46 13.81 26.68
N SER A 417 -30.77 12.85 27.55
CA SER A 417 -30.01 12.60 28.78
C SER A 417 -28.56 12.22 28.48
N GLU A 418 -27.67 12.53 29.40
CA GLU A 418 -26.26 12.17 29.28
C GLU A 418 -26.05 10.65 29.41
N PRO A 419 -25.01 10.08 28.78
CA PRO A 419 -24.78 8.63 28.80
C PRO A 419 -24.70 8.00 30.20
N TRP A 420 -24.22 8.75 31.20
CA TRP A 420 -24.10 8.30 32.60
C TRP A 420 -25.41 8.44 33.40
N GLU A 421 -26.40 9.17 32.90
CA GLU A 421 -27.70 9.34 33.57
C GLU A 421 -28.59 8.10 33.38
N SER A 422 -28.49 7.42 32.23
CA SER A 422 -29.24 6.19 31.93
C SER A 422 -28.80 4.96 32.73
N THR A 423 -27.57 4.94 33.26
CA THR A 423 -27.05 3.83 34.08
C THR A 423 -27.60 3.80 35.52
N SER A 424 -28.24 4.88 35.97
CA SER A 424 -28.76 5.01 37.33
C SER A 424 -30.18 4.48 37.53
N GLU A 425 -30.97 4.34 36.47
CA GLU A 425 -32.37 3.91 36.59
C GLU A 425 -32.53 2.37 36.59
N SER A 426 -31.53 1.61 36.13
CA SER A 426 -31.59 0.14 36.09
C SER A 426 -31.22 -0.57 37.40
N ILE A 427 -30.82 0.16 38.45
CA ILE A 427 -30.46 -0.43 39.76
C ILE A 427 -31.64 -0.44 40.75
N HIS A 428 -32.77 0.22 40.44
CA HIS A 428 -33.93 0.30 41.35
C HIS A 428 -35.20 -0.45 40.94
N GLU A 429 -35.20 -1.19 39.83
CA GLU A 429 -36.33 -2.07 39.45
C GLU A 429 -35.94 -3.55 39.49
N SER A 430 -35.47 -4.02 40.65
CA SER A 430 -35.44 -5.47 40.97
C SER A 430 -35.41 -5.74 42.48
N ASN A 431 -36.21 -4.99 43.25
CA ASN A 431 -36.67 -5.38 44.59
C ASN A 431 -37.90 -4.54 44.95
N ASP A 432 -39.07 -4.96 44.45
CA ASP A 432 -40.30 -5.21 45.24
C ASP A 432 -41.43 -5.73 44.36
#